data_AF-A0A7L1IVK7-F1
#
_entry.id   AF-A0A7L1IVK7-F1
#
_cell.length_a   1.000
_cell.length_b   1.000
_cell.length_c   1.000
_cell.angle_alpha   90.00
_cell.angle_beta   90.00
_cell.angle_gamma   90.00
#
_symmetry.space_group_name_H-M   'P 1'
#
loop_
_entity.id
_entity.type
_entity.pdbx_description
1 polymer ?
#
loop_
_entity_poly.entity_id
_entity_poly.type
_entity_poly.pdbx_seq_one_letter_code
_entity_poly.pdbx_strand_id
1 'polypeptide(L)' 'WTCCPNGWKRFQESCYYLSSDLLSWVESVRNCSGMGSRLVVINSPAEQFPKGRNYYIGLHAQEVGKWQWVDQTPFHQEA' A
#
# COMPACT_ATOMS: atom_id res chain seq x y z
N TRP A 1 -7.90 22.39 0.05
CA TRP A 1 -8.04 21.83 1.40
C TRP A 1 -8.02 20.31 1.28
N THR A 2 -6.84 19.69 1.22
CA THR A 2 -6.70 18.23 1.13
C THR A 2 -6.47 17.68 2.53
N CYS A 3 -7.53 17.64 3.34
CA CYS A 3 -7.51 16.96 4.62
C CYS A 3 -7.72 15.46 4.37
N CYS A 4 -6.82 14.60 4.84
CA CYS A 4 -7.06 13.15 4.79
C CYS A 4 -8.21 12.79 5.75
N PRO A 5 -8.96 11.69 5.48
CA PRO A 5 -10.01 11.25 6.38
C PRO A 5 -9.43 10.92 7.78
N ASN A 6 -10.27 11.00 8.82
CA ASN A 6 -9.85 10.64 10.17
C ASN A 6 -9.30 9.21 10.22
N GLY A 7 -8.12 9.03 10.83
CA GLY A 7 -7.41 7.74 10.87
C GLY A 7 -6.43 7.52 9.70
N TRP A 8 -6.37 8.42 8.73
CA TRP A 8 -5.42 8.37 7.63
C TRP A 8 -4.24 9.29 7.89
N LYS A 9 -3.03 8.82 7.56
CA LYS A 9 -1.81 9.63 7.61
C LYS A 9 -1.59 10.28 6.25
N ARG A 10 -1.39 11.60 6.23
CA ARG A 10 -0.95 12.30 5.03
C ARG A 10 0.55 12.13 4.86
N PHE A 11 0.97 11.72 3.69
CA PHE A 11 2.37 11.82 3.27
C PHE A 11 2.40 12.40 1.85
N GLN A 12 3.09 13.54 1.71
CA GLN A 12 3.06 14.36 0.50
C GLN A 12 1.62 14.67 0.03
N GLU A 13 1.28 14.27 -1.19
CA GLU A 13 -0.02 14.46 -1.84
C GLU A 13 -0.97 13.27 -1.66
N SER A 14 -0.53 12.24 -0.93
CA SER A 14 -1.25 10.98 -0.73
C SER A 14 -1.72 10.79 0.72
N CYS A 15 -2.80 10.05 0.89
CA CYS A 15 -3.33 9.64 2.19
C CYS A 15 -3.16 8.13 2.36
N TYR A 16 -2.59 7.71 3.49
CA TYR A 16 -2.25 6.32 3.80
C TYR A 16 -3.03 5.85 5.01
N TYR A 17 -3.71 4.73 4.87
CA TYR A 17 -4.39 4.06 5.97
C TYR A 17 -3.56 2.87 6.44
N LEU A 18 -3.20 2.86 7.73
CA LEU A 18 -2.49 1.76 8.35
C LEU A 18 -3.52 0.89 9.07
N SER A 19 -3.92 -0.22 8.44
CA SER A 19 -4.79 -1.20 9.09
C SER A 19 -4.08 -1.82 10.29
N SER A 20 -4.79 -1.97 11.41
CA SER A 20 -4.35 -2.75 12.57
C SER A 20 -4.67 -4.23 12.44
N ASP A 21 -5.46 -4.62 11.44
CA ASP A 21 -6.00 -5.95 11.29
C ASP A 21 -5.01 -6.88 10.58
N LEU A 22 -4.84 -8.09 11.12
CA LEU A 22 -4.04 -9.17 10.53
C LEU A 22 -4.87 -9.95 9.52
N LEU A 23 -5.24 -9.30 8.42
CA LEU A 23 -5.98 -9.91 7.31
C LEU A 23 -5.01 -10.56 6.31
N SER A 24 -5.47 -11.56 5.54
CA SER A 24 -4.69 -12.05 4.39
C SER A 24 -4.49 -10.94 3.35
N TRP A 25 -3.54 -11.10 2.42
CA TRP A 25 -3.33 -10.11 1.36
C TRP A 25 -4.61 -9.85 0.55
N VAL A 26 -5.34 -10.91 0.18
CA VAL A 26 -6.60 -10.82 -0.59
C VAL A 26 -7.69 -10.08 0.19
N GLU A 27 -7.83 -10.36 1.48
CA GLU A 27 -8.78 -9.66 2.35
C GLU A 27 -8.39 -8.20 2.54
N SER A 28 -7.10 -7.91 2.65
CA SER A 28 -6.56 -6.55 2.76
C SER A 28 -6.85 -5.73 1.50
N VAL A 29 -6.68 -6.33 0.30
CA VAL A 29 -7.08 -5.70 -0.97
C VAL A 29 -8.57 -5.40 -0.97
N ARG A 30 -9.42 -6.39 -0.64
CA ARG A 30 -10.88 -6.20 -0.60
C ARG A 30 -11.30 -5.12 0.39
N ASN A 31 -10.67 -5.06 1.56
CA ASN A 31 -10.95 -4.06 2.57
C ASN A 31 -10.57 -2.65 2.08
N CYS A 32 -9.36 -2.50 1.54
CA CYS A 32 -8.93 -1.23 0.95
C CYS A 32 -9.86 -0.78 -0.18
N SER A 33 -10.24 -1.70 -1.09
CA SER A 33 -11.19 -1.41 -2.17
C SER A 33 -12.58 -1.03 -1.64
N GLY A 34 -13.07 -1.69 -0.58
CA GLY A 34 -14.31 -1.34 0.10
C GLY A 34 -14.29 0.06 0.74
N MET A 35 -13.11 0.53 1.14
CA MET A 35 -12.90 1.90 1.64
C MET A 35 -12.71 2.93 0.52
N GLY A 36 -12.87 2.56 -0.76
CA GLY A 36 -12.61 3.43 -1.90
C GLY A 36 -11.12 3.73 -2.11
N SER A 37 -10.26 2.82 -1.68
CA SER A 37 -8.80 2.97 -1.69
C SER A 37 -8.11 1.72 -2.25
N ARG A 38 -6.78 1.73 -2.24
CA ARG A 38 -5.93 0.61 -2.70
C ARG A 38 -4.79 0.39 -1.73
N LEU A 39 -4.25 -0.82 -1.71
CA LEU A 39 -3.02 -1.10 -0.98
C LEU A 39 -1.90 -0.18 -1.49
N VAL A 40 -1.04 0.22 -0.55
CA VAL A 40 0.00 1.23 -0.82
C VAL A 40 0.99 0.75 -1.87
N VAL A 41 1.30 1.63 -2.81
CA VAL A 41 2.38 1.48 -3.78
C VAL A 41 3.56 2.30 -3.27
N ILE A 42 4.70 1.64 -3.03
CA ILE A 42 5.90 2.29 -2.52
C ILE A 42 6.71 2.73 -3.73
N ASN A 43 6.70 4.04 -4.00
CA ASN A 43 7.47 4.68 -5.06
C ASN A 43 8.76 5.33 -4.53
N SER A 44 8.91 5.46 -3.21
CA SER A 44 10.11 6.02 -2.59
C SER A 44 10.48 5.33 -1.28
N PRO A 45 11.77 5.26 -0.92
CA PRO A 45 12.21 4.78 0.39
C PRO A 45 11.60 5.56 1.57
N ALA A 46 11.23 6.83 1.32
CA ALA A 46 10.58 7.68 2.31
C ALA A 46 9.12 7.30 2.60
N GLU A 47 8.47 6.54 1.71
CA GLU A 47 7.13 5.97 1.93
C GLU A 47 7.15 4.70 2.78
N GLN A 48 8.34 4.18 3.15
CA GLN A 48 8.49 3.02 4.01
C GLN A 48 8.14 3.38 5.47
N PHE A 49 6.84 3.54 5.72
CA PHE A 49 6.21 3.81 7.02
C PHE A 49 5.90 2.52 7.79
N PRO A 50 5.64 2.60 9.11
CA PRO A 50 6.58 2.83 10.22
C PRO A 50 7.36 1.56 10.64
N LYS A 51 8.54 1.76 11.22
CA LYS A 51 9.39 0.68 11.79
C LYS A 51 8.66 -0.06 12.92
N GLY A 52 8.62 -1.40 12.86
CA GLY A 52 8.20 -2.26 13.96
C GLY A 52 6.98 -3.17 13.71
N ARG A 53 6.32 -3.06 12.54
CA ARG A 53 5.23 -3.95 12.14
C ARG A 53 5.31 -4.31 10.66
N ASN A 54 4.98 -5.56 10.33
CA ASN A 54 4.85 -6.02 8.95
C ASN A 54 3.46 -5.63 8.43
N TYR A 55 3.41 -4.94 7.30
CA TYR A 55 2.18 -4.54 6.64
C TYR A 55 2.11 -5.14 5.25
N TYR A 56 0.91 -5.53 4.81
CA TYR A 56 0.69 -5.87 3.41
C TYR A 56 0.70 -4.60 2.57
N ILE A 57 1.46 -4.64 1.48
CA ILE A 57 1.54 -3.56 0.48
C ILE A 57 0.94 -4.02 -0.84
N GLY A 58 0.75 -3.09 -1.76
CA GLY A 58 0.17 -3.34 -3.07
C GLY A 58 1.09 -4.11 -4.03
N LEU A 59 2.24 -4.58 -3.56
CA LEU A 59 3.16 -5.37 -4.34
C LEU A 59 2.73 -6.84 -4.26
N HIS A 60 2.44 -7.44 -5.41
CA HIS A 60 2.13 -8.86 -5.51
C HIS A 60 2.89 -9.51 -6.65
N ALA A 61 3.15 -10.80 -6.53
CA ALA A 61 3.76 -11.60 -7.58
C ALA A 61 2.77 -12.69 -7.98
N GLN A 62 2.31 -12.66 -9.24
CA GLN A 62 1.46 -13.73 -9.77
C GLN A 62 2.27 -14.99 -10.09
N GLU A 63 3.54 -14.80 -10.47
CA GLU A 63 4.56 -15.84 -10.59
C GLU A 63 5.80 -15.41 -9.82
N VAL A 64 6.56 -16.37 -9.27
CA VAL A 64 7.82 -16.10 -8.56
C VAL A 64 8.75 -15.28 -9.48
N GLY A 65 9.12 -14.08 -9.04
CA GLY A 65 9.98 -13.16 -9.77
C GLY A 65 9.27 -12.15 -10.68
N LYS A 66 7.94 -12.25 -10.86
CA LYS A 66 7.14 -11.27 -11.62
C LYS A 66 6.32 -10.39 -10.69
N TRP A 67 6.99 -9.43 -10.07
CA TRP A 67 6.37 -8.45 -9.17
C TRP A 67 5.58 -7.40 -9.95
N GLN A 68 4.36 -7.12 -9.49
CA GLN A 68 3.45 -6.14 -10.06
C GLN A 68 2.77 -5.35 -8.94
N TRP A 69 2.56 -4.07 -9.17
CA TRP A 69 1.79 -3.22 -8.27
C TRP A 69 0.30 -3.28 -8.64
N VAL A 70 -0.58 -3.19 -7.64
CA VAL A 70 -2.04 -3.15 -7.81
C VAL A 70 -2.55 -1.99 -8.68
N ASP A 71 -1.73 -0.95 -8.91
CA ASP A 71 -2.04 0.18 -9.79
C ASP A 71 -1.50 0.03 -11.21
N GLN A 72 -0.93 -1.13 -11.54
CA GLN A 72 -0.26 -1.42 -12.82
C GLN A 72 1.00 -0.58 -13.06
N THR A 73 1.50 0.16 -12.06
CA THR A 73 2.78 0.85 -12.17
C THR A 73 3.90 -0.20 -12.34
N PRO A 74 4.83 -0.01 -13.29
CA PRO A 74 5.92 -0.95 -13.49
C PRO A 74 6.80 -1.03 -12.23
N PHE A 75 7.05 -2.25 -11.75
CA PHE A 75 8.01 -2.47 -10.68
C PHE A 75 9.41 -2.27 -11.24
N HIS A 76 9.98 -1.08 -11.01
CA HIS A 76 11.39 -0.82 -11.27
C HIS A 76 12.20 -1.38 -10.11
N GLN A 77 12.72 -2.60 -10.30
CA GLN A 77 13.81 -3.09 -9.48
C GLN A 77 15.04 -2.25 -9.85
N GLU A 78 15.37 -1.23 -9.06
CA GLU A 78 16.67 -0.58 -9.19
C GLU A 78 17.73 -1.67 -8.90
N ALA A 79 18.55 -1.93 -9.92
CA ALA A 79 19.60 -2.95 -9.92
C ALA A 79 20.83 -2.47 -9.15
#